data_AF-A0A961TWB5-F1
#
_entry.id   AF-A0A961TWB5-F1
#
_cell.length_a   1.000
_cell.length_b   1.000
_cell.length_c   1.000
_cell.angle_alpha   90.00
_cell.angle_beta   90.00
_cell.angle_gamma   90.00
#
_symmetry.space_group_name_H-M   'P 1'
#
loop_
_entity.id
_entity.type
_entity.pdbx_description
1 polymer ?
#
loop_
_entity_poly.entity_id
_entity_poly.type
_entity_poly.pdbx_seq_one_letter_code
_entity_poly.pdbx_strand_id
1 'polypeptide(L)' 'MAGGRAVASRSSKKEFRTSVILTETQFKQVRELAREHDVSIAWVLRQAVDRYLAIQVSKGRDAVEQAPGANE' A
#
# COMPACT_ATOMS: atom_id res chain seq x y z
N MET A 1 14.56 -38.09 -14.43
CA MET A 1 15.09 -37.14 -13.42
C MET A 1 13.96 -36.22 -13.00
N ALA A 2 13.20 -36.60 -11.97
CA ALA A 2 12.10 -35.81 -11.42
C ALA A 2 12.63 -34.95 -10.27
N GLY A 3 12.35 -33.65 -10.30
CA GLY A 3 12.77 -32.70 -9.28
C GLY A 3 11.77 -31.56 -9.18
N GLY A 4 10.52 -31.89 -8.84
CA GLY A 4 9.50 -30.90 -8.51
C GLY A 4 9.87 -30.19 -7.20
N ARG A 5 10.43 -28.98 -7.31
CA ARG A 5 10.68 -28.11 -6.17
C ARG A 5 9.34 -27.60 -5.64
N ALA A 6 8.86 -28.19 -4.54
CA ALA A 6 7.81 -27.62 -3.73
C ALA A 6 8.27 -26.24 -3.24
N VAL A 7 7.69 -25.17 -3.80
CA VAL A 7 7.88 -23.82 -3.30
C VAL A 7 6.97 -23.62 -2.10
N ALA A 8 7.61 -23.38 -0.96
CA ALA A 8 7.04 -23.19 0.37
C ALA A 8 5.70 -22.42 0.37
N SER A 9 4.72 -23.01 1.04
CA SER A 9 3.45 -22.38 1.42
C SER A 9 3.71 -21.12 2.23
N ARG A 10 3.72 -19.97 1.56
CA ARG A 10 3.70 -18.67 2.22
C ARG A 10 2.30 -18.45 2.77
N SER A 11 2.22 -18.43 4.10
CA SER A 11 1.21 -17.79 4.96
C SER A 11 -0.15 -17.51 4.31
N SER A 12 -1.23 -18.07 4.87
CA SER A 12 -2.65 -17.90 4.48
C SER A 12 -3.21 -16.46 4.57
N LYS A 13 -2.40 -15.43 4.33
CA LYS A 13 -2.85 -14.07 4.07
C LYS A 13 -3.33 -14.03 2.62
N LYS A 14 -4.60 -13.68 2.44
CA LYS A 14 -5.19 -13.46 1.12
C LYS A 14 -4.44 -12.31 0.44
N GLU A 15 -3.62 -12.63 -0.56
CA GLU A 15 -2.92 -11.64 -1.38
C GLU A 15 -3.81 -11.25 -2.56
N PHE A 16 -4.04 -9.95 -2.73
CA PHE A 16 -4.81 -9.42 -3.85
C PHE A 16 -3.85 -8.79 -4.85
N ARG A 17 -3.88 -9.26 -6.10
CA ARG A 17 -3.11 -8.67 -7.20
C ARG A 17 -3.94 -7.56 -7.84
N THR A 18 -3.35 -6.37 -7.90
CA THR A 18 -3.98 -5.20 -8.53
C THR A 18 -3.04 -4.63 -9.58
N SER A 19 -3.56 -4.34 -10.77
CA SER A 19 -2.86 -3.57 -11.79
C SER A 19 -3.25 -2.11 -11.64
N VAL A 20 -2.25 -1.22 -11.63
CA VAL A 20 -2.44 0.22 -11.54
C VAL A 20 -1.75 0.90 -12.72
N ILE A 21 -2.33 2.00 -13.19
CA ILE A 21 -1.74 2.83 -14.24
C ILE A 21 -1.04 3.99 -13.54
N LEU A 22 0.26 4.13 -13.79
CA LEU A 22 1.09 5.22 -13.28
C LEU A 22 1.52 6.10 -14.46
N THR A 23 1.74 7.38 -14.20
CA THR A 23 2.44 8.22 -15.18
C THR A 23 3.90 7.81 -15.28
N GLU A 24 4.56 8.15 -16.40
CA GLU A 24 5.97 7.80 -16.61
C GLU A 24 6.86 8.36 -15.49
N THR A 25 6.64 9.62 -15.10
CA THR A 25 7.36 10.27 -13.99
C THR A 25 7.18 9.52 -12.68
N GLN A 26 5.95 9.13 -12.34
CA GLN A 26 5.67 8.38 -11.11
C GLN A 26 6.36 7.02 -11.13
N PHE A 27 6.29 6.30 -12.24
CA PHE A 27 6.95 5.00 -12.37
C PHE A 27 8.47 5.12 -12.21
N LYS A 28 9.08 6.14 -12.82
CA LYS A 28 10.52 6.40 -12.69
C LYS A 28 10.91 6.65 -11.24
N GLN A 29 10.19 7.53 -10.55
CA GLN A 29 10.46 7.85 -9.14
C GLN A 29 10.31 6.62 -8.23
N VAL A 30 9.24 5.84 -8.40
CA VAL A 30 9.01 4.62 -7.61
C VAL A 30 10.12 3.59 -7.87
N ARG A 31 10.55 3.46 -9.13
CA ARG A 31 11.64 2.55 -9.52
C ARG A 31 12.98 2.98 -8.91
N GLU A 32 13.29 4.27 -8.91
CA GLU A 32 14.51 4.80 -8.30
C GLU A 32 14.51 4.56 -6.79
N LEU A 33 13.39 4.85 -6.12
CA LEU A 33 13.24 4.61 -4.68
C LEU A 33 13.37 3.13 -4.33
N ALA A 34 12.77 2.26 -5.13
CA ALA A 34 12.89 0.81 -4.97
C ALA A 34 14.35 0.34 -5.08
N ARG A 35 15.10 0.90 -6.03
CA ARG A 35 16.52 0.58 -6.23
C ARG A 35 17.40 1.12 -5.09
N GLU A 36 17.16 2.34 -4.64
CA GLU A 36 17.96 2.98 -3.58
C GLU A 36 17.85 2.22 -2.25
N HIS A 37 16.67 1.69 -1.93
CA HIS A 37 16.42 0.98 -0.68
C HIS A 37 16.52 -0.55 -0.78
N ASP A 38 16.89 -1.09 -1.94
CA ASP A 38 16.93 -2.55 -2.23
C ASP A 38 15.59 -3.26 -1.93
N VAL A 39 14.48 -2.61 -2.28
CA VAL A 39 13.12 -3.12 -2.06
C VAL A 39 12.37 -3.29 -3.37
N SER A 40 11.31 -4.11 -3.35
CA SER A 40 10.44 -4.27 -4.52
C SER A 40 9.53 -3.06 -4.74
N ILE A 41 9.22 -2.75 -6.00
CA ILE A 41 8.22 -1.72 -6.37
C ILE A 41 6.89 -1.93 -5.63
N ALA A 42 6.43 -3.18 -5.52
CA ALA A 42 5.20 -3.52 -4.80
C ALA A 42 5.28 -3.23 -3.28
N TRP A 43 6.48 -3.24 -2.69
CA TRP A 43 6.66 -2.83 -1.29
C TRP A 43 6.54 -1.31 -1.15
N VAL A 44 7.16 -0.55 -2.06
CA VAL A 44 7.05 0.92 -2.09
C VAL A 44 5.60 1.37 -2.24
N LEU A 45 4.86 0.76 -3.17
CA LEU A 45 3.43 1.07 -3.36
C LEU A 45 2.61 0.72 -2.13
N ARG A 46 2.88 -0.41 -1.46
CA ARG A 46 2.20 -0.75 -0.19
C ARG A 46 2.46 0.29 0.90
N GLN A 47 3.69 0.76 1.05
CA GLN A 47 4.02 1.82 2.01
C GLN A 47 3.33 3.14 1.69
N ALA A 48 3.27 3.52 0.41
CA ALA A 48 2.58 4.73 0.00
C ALA A 48 1.07 4.65 0.28
N VAL A 49 0.44 3.50 -0.02
CA VAL A 49 -0.98 3.25 0.26
C VAL A 49 -1.25 3.26 1.77
N ASP A 50 -0.42 2.59 2.57
CA ASP A 50 -0.58 2.53 4.03
C ASP A 50 -0.52 3.92 4.66
N ARG A 51 0.47 4.74 4.28
CA ARG A 51 0.59 6.13 4.73
C ARG A 51 -0.59 6.99 4.30
N TYR A 52 -1.04 6.85 3.04
CA TYR A 52 -2.19 7.60 2.55
C TYR A 52 -3.46 7.25 3.34
N LEU A 53 -3.71 5.96 3.56
CA LEU A 53 -4.86 5.51 4.34
C LEU A 53 -4.77 5.96 5.80
N ALA A 54 -3.60 5.90 6.44
CA ALA A 54 -3.43 6.39 7.81
C ALA A 54 -3.80 7.88 7.95
N ILE A 55 -3.38 8.70 6.98
CA ILE A 55 -3.73 10.14 6.94
C ILE A 55 -5.24 10.33 6.76
N GLN A 56 -5.87 9.62 5.82
CA GLN A 56 -7.30 9.78 5.53
C GLN A 56 -8.19 9.24 6.65
N VAL A 57 -7.84 8.10 7.27
CA VAL A 57 -8.57 7.53 8.41
C VAL A 57 -8.49 8.44 9.63
N SER A 58 -7.39 9.18 9.79
CA SER A 58 -7.27 10.18 10.84
C SER A 58 -8.20 11.37 10.52
N LYS A 59 -8.08 11.92 9.32
CA LYS A 59 -8.92 13.04 8.84
C LYS A 59 -10.44 12.76 8.90
N GLY A 60 -10.85 11.51 8.68
CA GLY A 60 -12.25 11.08 8.81
C GLY A 60 -12.74 10.96 10.25
N ARG A 61 -11.85 10.68 11.22
CA ARG A 61 -12.18 10.67 12.65
C ARG A 61 -12.32 12.09 13.21
N ASP A 62 -11.44 13.00 12.79
CA ASP A 62 -11.50 14.41 13.20
C ASP A 62 -12.77 15.12 12.69
N ALA A 63 -13.36 14.66 11.59
CA ALA A 63 -14.59 15.21 11.04
C ALA A 63 -15.86 14.79 11.81
N VAL A 64 -15.84 13.66 12.53
CA VAL A 64 -16.98 13.17 13.34
C VAL A 64 -17.05 13.88 14.71
N GLU A 65 -15.93 14.38 15.24
CA GLU A 65 -15.90 15.10 16.52
C GLU A 65 -16.39 16.56 16.41
N GLN A 66 -16.46 17.13 15.20
CA GLN A 66 -16.92 18.50 14.93
C GLN A 66 -18.42 18.60 14.57
N ALA A 67 -19.27 17.72 15.10
CA ALA A 67 -20.70 18.00 15.13
C ALA A 67 -20.97 18.89 16.37
N PRO A 68 -21.13 20.23 16.23
CA PRO A 68 -21.54 21.04 17.35
C PRO A 68 -22.91 20.56 17.82
N GLY A 69 -23.00 20.25 19.10
CA GLY A 69 -24.25 19.96 19.77
C GLY A 69 -25.28 21.01 19.40
N ALA A 70 -26.43 20.52 18.94
CA ALA A 70 -27.65 21.30 18.84
C ALA A 70 -27.85 22.04 20.17
N ASN A 71 -27.83 23.37 20.13
CA ASN A 71 -28.20 24.17 21.28
C ASN A 71 -29.69 23.95 21.53
N GLU A 72 -29.96 23.52 22.76
CA GLU A 72 -31.24 23.42 23.44
C GLU A 72 -31.92 24.80 23.57
#